data_AF-A0A641AKN3-F1
#
_entry.id   AF-A0A641AKN3-F1
#
_cell.length_a   1.000
_cell.length_b   1.000
_cell.length_c   1.000
_cell.angle_alpha   90.00
_cell.angle_beta   90.00
_cell.angle_gamma   90.00
#
_symmetry.space_group_name_H-M   'P 1'
#
loop_
_entity.id
_entity.type
_entity.pdbx_description
1 polymer ?
#
loop_
_entity_poly.entity_id
_entity_poly.type
_entity_poly.pdbx_seq_one_letter_code
_entity_poly.pdbx_strand_id
1 'polypeptide(L)'
;MSDLPYVSDVRDVRRALRLVERGTMPSTVTAKHLAANGIPEDDADRVRELLESLDFVTSAGVPTPVWVGYRESDDRPGVLGEAMRATYAPLLEAGSTEPDALAQLVTEQGDVPGDVVPQVVSTFLALCELSEHLTDSPVSPVARQRRAVVSHISRLLQTSISEFDTARVCLQHDLRRPAVVAAWSSYAALAFAHLADDDFAILRTSARRATLDADDLMRRVSGAELIELLLVAELIGPADRAVLECLLHERDDCARPSPADPDREQVADYLSRVLAQSDQLTRHPLGHTSSAVPAGDVSAV
;
A
#
# COMPACT_ATOMS: atom_id res chain seq x y z
N MET A 1 -28.11 -1.08 -1.99
CA MET A 1 -27.20 -0.14 -2.66
C MET A 1 -26.60 0.71 -1.54
N SER A 2 -25.30 0.97 -1.56
CA SER A 2 -24.66 1.74 -0.50
C SER A 2 -25.17 3.18 -0.54
N ASP A 3 -25.53 3.75 0.61
CA ASP A 3 -25.87 5.16 0.72
C ASP A 3 -24.72 6.02 0.21
N LEU A 4 -25.02 7.03 -0.60
CA LEU A 4 -24.01 7.98 -1.07
C LEU A 4 -23.57 8.84 0.13
N PRO A 5 -22.29 8.81 0.52
CA PRO A 5 -21.83 9.56 1.68
C PRO A 5 -21.92 11.07 1.42
N TYR A 6 -22.12 11.84 2.48
CA TYR A 6 -22.15 13.29 2.42
C TYR A 6 -21.67 13.91 3.74
N VAL A 7 -21.30 15.18 3.69
CA VAL A 7 -21.02 16.00 4.88
C VAL A 7 -22.07 17.10 5.01
N SER A 8 -22.29 17.59 6.22
CA SER A 8 -23.26 18.68 6.45
C SER A 8 -22.73 20.01 5.94
N ASP A 9 -21.42 20.23 6.08
CA ASP A 9 -20.73 21.42 5.61
C ASP A 9 -19.65 21.03 4.61
N VAL A 10 -19.81 21.48 3.37
CA VAL A 10 -18.88 21.23 2.26
C VAL A 10 -17.44 21.68 2.58
N ARG A 11 -17.25 22.64 3.49
CA ARG A 11 -15.91 23.09 3.92
C ARG A 11 -15.15 21.99 4.66
N ASP A 12 -15.85 21.05 5.28
CA ASP A 12 -15.25 19.95 6.03
C ASP A 12 -14.62 18.90 5.12
N VAL A 13 -15.08 18.74 3.87
CA VAL A 13 -14.38 17.95 2.84
C VAL A 13 -12.94 18.46 2.68
N ARG A 14 -12.78 19.78 2.50
CA ARG A 14 -11.45 20.40 2.33
C ARG A 14 -10.61 20.37 3.60
N ARG A 15 -11.23 20.41 4.79
CA ARG A 15 -10.49 20.29 6.06
C ARG A 15 -9.99 18.87 6.25
N ALA A 16 -10.84 17.87 5.98
CA ALA A 16 -10.49 16.46 6.06
C ALA A 16 -9.34 16.09 5.12
N LEU A 17 -9.41 16.48 3.84
CA LEU A 17 -8.34 16.17 2.90
C LEU A 17 -7.02 16.91 3.22
N ARG A 18 -7.09 18.16 3.73
CA ARG A 18 -5.90 18.86 4.24
C ARG A 18 -5.31 18.18 5.48
N LEU A 19 -6.14 17.58 6.33
CA LEU A 19 -5.69 16.76 7.46
C LEU A 19 -4.95 15.51 6.96
N VAL A 20 -5.44 14.83 5.92
CA VAL A 20 -4.74 13.70 5.31
C VAL A 20 -3.38 14.15 4.76
N GLU A 21 -3.33 15.28 4.05
CA GLU A 21 -2.12 15.82 3.43
C GLU A 21 -1.05 16.21 4.46
N ARG A 22 -1.44 16.92 5.54
CA ARG A 22 -0.50 17.62 6.42
C ARG A 22 -0.40 17.02 7.83
N GLY A 23 -1.38 16.23 8.24
CA GLY A 23 -1.45 15.65 9.57
C GLY A 23 -0.44 14.54 9.78
N THR A 24 -0.07 14.28 11.04
CA THR A 24 0.61 13.04 11.41
C THR A 24 -0.33 11.86 11.20
N MET A 25 0.16 10.75 10.62
CA MET A 25 -0.67 9.58 10.36
C MET A 25 -1.16 9.01 11.71
N PRO A 26 -2.48 9.04 11.99
CA PRO A 26 -2.99 8.50 13.23
C PRO A 26 -3.00 6.96 13.17
N SER A 27 -2.91 6.30 14.32
CA SER A 27 -3.19 4.85 14.39
C SER A 27 -4.65 4.54 14.06
N THR A 28 -5.55 5.50 14.34
CA THR A 28 -7.00 5.37 14.10
C THR A 28 -7.63 6.76 13.96
N VAL A 29 -8.45 6.94 12.93
CA VAL A 29 -9.24 8.14 12.63
C VAL A 29 -10.60 7.99 13.30
N THR A 30 -10.76 8.67 14.43
CA THR A 30 -12.01 8.70 15.22
C THR A 30 -12.69 10.07 15.08
N ALA A 31 -13.98 10.17 15.41
CA ALA A 31 -14.67 11.46 15.47
C ALA A 31 -13.94 12.47 16.37
N LYS A 32 -13.42 12.01 17.52
CA LYS A 32 -12.58 12.82 18.41
C LYS A 32 -11.28 13.30 17.75
N HIS A 33 -10.65 12.46 16.93
CA HIS A 33 -9.46 12.85 16.17
C HIS A 33 -9.80 13.94 15.13
N LEU A 34 -10.91 13.79 14.39
CA LEU A 34 -11.38 14.79 13.43
C LEU A 34 -11.72 16.11 14.12
N ALA A 35 -12.40 16.05 15.28
CA ALA A 35 -12.73 17.21 16.09
C ALA A 35 -11.49 17.96 16.59
N ALA A 36 -10.48 17.22 17.07
CA ALA A 36 -9.20 17.80 17.48
C ALA A 36 -8.45 18.49 16.33
N ASN A 37 -8.78 18.18 15.07
CA ASN A 37 -8.21 18.77 13.88
C ASN A 37 -9.15 19.79 13.19
N GLY A 38 -10.15 20.28 13.92
CA GLY A 38 -10.95 21.44 13.51
C GLY A 38 -12.18 21.11 12.65
N ILE A 39 -12.59 19.85 12.59
CA ILE A 39 -13.91 19.45 12.06
C ILE A 39 -14.93 19.58 13.21
N PRO A 40 -16.12 20.16 13.02
CA PRO A 40 -17.15 20.22 14.06
C PRO A 40 -17.54 18.82 14.59
N GLU A 41 -17.78 18.68 15.89
CA GLU A 41 -18.09 17.38 16.50
C GLU A 41 -19.38 16.75 15.94
N ASP A 42 -20.35 17.59 15.59
CA ASP A 42 -21.61 17.21 14.95
C ASP A 42 -21.48 16.76 13.49
N ASP A 43 -20.36 17.06 12.82
CA ASP A 43 -20.07 16.60 11.46
C ASP A 43 -18.94 15.54 11.40
N ALA A 44 -18.24 15.32 12.52
CA ALA A 44 -17.08 14.43 12.56
C ALA A 44 -17.43 12.97 12.19
N ASP A 45 -18.59 12.47 12.60
CA ASP A 45 -19.03 11.13 12.22
C ASP A 45 -19.32 11.02 10.71
N ARG A 46 -20.00 12.01 10.12
CA ARG A 46 -20.27 12.06 8.67
C ARG A 46 -18.99 12.19 7.85
N VAL A 47 -18.04 13.00 8.31
CA VAL A 47 -16.71 13.10 7.66
C VAL A 47 -15.96 11.77 7.76
N ARG A 48 -16.05 11.06 8.90
CA ARG A 48 -15.46 9.72 9.02
C ARG A 48 -16.09 8.73 8.05
N GLU A 49 -17.41 8.74 7.93
CA GLU A 49 -18.16 7.91 6.96
C GLU A 49 -17.80 8.24 5.51
N LEU A 50 -17.60 9.51 5.18
CA LEU A 50 -17.10 9.93 3.87
C LEU A 50 -15.69 9.38 3.60
N LEU A 51 -14.77 9.51 4.55
CA LEU A 51 -13.41 8.98 4.43
C LEU A 51 -13.40 7.45 4.32
N GLU A 52 -14.29 6.77 5.05
CA GLU A 52 -14.46 5.31 4.97
C GLU A 52 -14.97 4.89 3.59
N SER A 53 -15.98 5.60 3.07
CA SER A 53 -16.59 5.30 1.77
C SER A 53 -15.66 5.59 0.59
N LEU A 54 -14.74 6.55 0.72
CA LEU A 54 -13.67 6.85 -0.24
C LEU A 54 -12.44 5.94 -0.03
N ASP A 55 -12.54 4.94 0.84
CA ASP A 55 -11.48 3.98 1.19
C ASP A 55 -10.21 4.65 1.73
N PHE A 56 -10.28 5.85 2.34
CA PHE A 56 -9.14 6.46 3.05
C PHE A 56 -8.92 5.81 4.42
N VAL A 57 -9.99 5.31 5.02
CA VAL A 57 -9.93 4.60 6.31
C VAL A 57 -10.79 3.34 6.22
N THR A 58 -10.44 2.32 6.99
CA THR A 58 -11.30 1.16 7.17
C THR A 58 -12.50 1.49 8.05
N SER A 59 -13.45 0.55 8.19
CA SER A 59 -14.57 0.66 9.15
C SER A 59 -14.14 0.77 10.61
N ALA A 60 -12.93 0.31 10.94
CA ALA A 60 -12.32 0.51 12.25
C ALA A 60 -11.63 1.88 12.39
N GLY A 61 -11.64 2.71 11.35
CA GLY A 61 -10.95 4.00 11.27
C GLY A 61 -9.44 3.89 11.01
N VAL A 62 -8.92 2.72 10.64
CA VAL A 62 -7.48 2.56 10.38
C VAL A 62 -7.15 3.13 8.99
N PRO A 63 -6.16 4.03 8.84
CA PRO A 63 -5.75 4.54 7.52
C PRO A 63 -5.39 3.42 6.54
N THR A 64 -5.81 3.55 5.30
CA THR A 64 -5.59 2.58 4.21
C THR A 64 -4.40 2.99 3.32
N PRO A 65 -4.04 2.18 2.31
CA PRO A 65 -3.11 2.61 1.27
C PRO A 65 -3.56 3.85 0.48
N VAL A 66 -4.87 4.12 0.36
CA VAL A 66 -5.38 5.34 -0.32
C VAL A 66 -5.00 6.59 0.47
N TRP A 67 -5.09 6.54 1.81
CA TRP A 67 -4.62 7.63 2.67
C TRP A 67 -3.15 7.93 2.47
N VAL A 68 -2.31 6.89 2.53
CA VAL A 68 -0.86 7.01 2.33
C VAL A 68 -0.56 7.56 0.94
N GLY A 69 -1.19 6.99 -0.08
CA GLY A 69 -1.07 7.43 -1.46
C GLY A 69 -1.47 8.90 -1.66
N TYR A 70 -2.58 9.34 -1.09
CA TYR A 70 -3.01 10.74 -1.19
C TYR A 70 -2.06 11.68 -0.46
N ARG A 71 -1.55 11.28 0.70
CA ARG A 71 -0.62 12.09 1.48
C ARG A 71 0.72 12.28 0.75
N GLU A 72 1.30 11.18 0.29
CA GLU A 72 2.67 11.12 -0.22
C GLU A 72 2.77 11.40 -1.72
N SER A 73 1.67 11.27 -2.47
CA SER A 73 1.70 11.48 -3.92
C SER A 73 1.75 12.96 -4.29
N ASP A 74 2.57 13.27 -5.30
CA ASP A 74 2.50 14.54 -6.02
C ASP A 74 1.19 14.68 -6.83
N ASP A 75 0.51 13.57 -7.09
CA ASP A 75 -0.75 13.47 -7.84
C ASP A 75 -1.94 13.12 -6.92
N ARG A 76 -2.13 13.95 -5.90
CA ARG A 76 -3.26 13.86 -4.97
C ARG A 76 -4.65 13.87 -5.66
N PRO A 77 -4.92 14.71 -6.67
CA PRO A 77 -6.21 14.68 -7.34
C PRO A 77 -6.43 13.39 -8.12
N GLY A 78 -5.38 12.83 -8.72
CA GLY A 78 -5.49 11.52 -9.37
C GLY A 78 -5.88 10.42 -8.39
N VAL A 79 -5.34 10.44 -7.17
CA VAL A 79 -5.74 9.52 -6.09
C VAL A 79 -7.19 9.77 -5.68
N LEU A 80 -7.57 11.03 -5.44
CA LEU A 80 -8.94 11.38 -5.05
C LEU A 80 -9.96 11.00 -6.12
N GLY A 81 -9.69 11.30 -7.39
CA GLY A 81 -10.57 10.96 -8.49
C GLY A 81 -10.75 9.45 -8.68
N GLU A 82 -9.73 8.64 -8.33
CA GLU A 82 -9.85 7.18 -8.33
C GLU A 82 -10.73 6.68 -7.18
N ALA A 83 -10.54 7.22 -5.97
CA ALA A 83 -11.45 6.95 -4.84
C ALA A 83 -12.90 7.35 -5.17
N MET A 84 -13.09 8.53 -5.76
CA MET A 84 -14.41 9.00 -6.19
C MET A 84 -15.04 8.11 -7.26
N ARG A 85 -14.27 7.53 -8.19
CA ARG A 85 -14.81 6.59 -9.19
C ARG A 85 -15.38 5.33 -8.56
N ALA A 86 -14.85 4.88 -7.42
CA ALA A 86 -15.41 3.75 -6.70
C ALA A 86 -16.72 4.11 -5.98
N THR A 87 -16.78 5.30 -5.37
CA THR A 87 -17.90 5.72 -4.49
C THR A 87 -19.04 6.42 -5.24
N TYR A 88 -18.72 7.31 -6.18
CA TYR A 88 -19.66 8.16 -6.93
C TYR A 88 -19.70 7.82 -8.43
N ALA A 89 -19.42 6.57 -8.80
CA ALA A 89 -19.38 6.13 -10.20
C ALA A 89 -20.61 6.60 -11.02
N PRO A 90 -21.85 6.46 -10.53
CA PRO A 90 -23.01 6.83 -11.34
C PRO A 90 -23.13 8.32 -11.63
N LEU A 91 -22.72 9.17 -10.68
CA LEU A 91 -22.73 10.63 -10.86
C LEU A 91 -21.64 11.07 -11.84
N LEU A 92 -20.46 10.43 -11.78
CA LEU A 92 -19.37 10.68 -12.72
C LEU A 92 -19.71 10.23 -14.14
N GLU A 93 -20.36 9.07 -14.29
CA GLU A 93 -20.77 8.53 -15.60
C GLU A 93 -21.84 9.39 -16.29
N ALA A 94 -22.70 10.06 -15.51
CA ALA A 94 -23.68 11.00 -16.05
C ALA A 94 -23.03 12.24 -16.70
N GLY A 95 -21.79 12.57 -16.31
CA GLY A 95 -21.01 13.66 -16.89
C GLY A 95 -21.62 15.05 -16.68
N SER A 96 -22.59 15.19 -15.78
CA SER A 96 -23.24 16.47 -15.45
C SER A 96 -22.58 17.10 -14.23
N THR A 97 -22.33 18.41 -14.30
CA THR A 97 -21.94 19.24 -13.15
C THR A 97 -23.08 20.12 -12.67
N GLU A 98 -24.24 20.06 -13.33
CA GLU A 98 -25.42 20.87 -12.99
C GLU A 98 -26.12 20.29 -11.74
N PRO A 99 -26.25 21.07 -10.65
CA PRO A 99 -26.79 20.57 -9.38
C PRO A 99 -28.18 19.93 -9.48
N ASP A 100 -29.08 20.50 -10.29
CA ASP A 100 -30.45 19.99 -10.43
C ASP A 100 -30.50 18.63 -11.12
N ALA A 101 -29.67 18.44 -12.15
CA ALA A 101 -29.56 17.16 -12.86
C ALA A 101 -28.94 16.09 -11.95
N LEU A 102 -27.93 16.45 -11.17
CA LEU A 102 -27.33 15.56 -10.18
C LEU A 102 -28.31 15.20 -9.06
N ALA A 103 -29.10 16.16 -8.56
CA ALA A 103 -30.12 15.92 -7.54
C ALA A 103 -31.20 14.94 -8.02
N GLN A 104 -31.64 15.10 -9.27
CA GLN A 104 -32.56 14.15 -9.90
C GLN A 104 -31.94 12.75 -9.96
N LEU A 105 -30.68 12.63 -10.39
CA LEU A 105 -29.98 11.34 -10.48
C LEU A 105 -29.80 10.66 -9.12
N VAL A 106 -29.42 11.42 -8.09
CA VAL A 106 -29.32 10.92 -6.70
C VAL A 106 -30.68 10.40 -6.21
N THR A 107 -31.77 11.11 -6.53
CA THR A 107 -33.14 10.71 -6.18
C THR A 107 -33.59 9.45 -6.93
N GLU A 108 -33.20 9.30 -8.20
CA GLU A 108 -33.56 8.15 -9.04
C GLU A 108 -32.78 6.88 -8.68
N GLN A 109 -31.53 7.03 -8.25
CA GLN A 109 -30.63 5.90 -8.02
C GLN A 109 -30.46 5.51 -6.55
N GLY A 110 -30.70 6.42 -5.61
CA GLY A 110 -30.42 6.20 -4.19
C GLY A 110 -31.65 5.91 -3.35
N ASP A 111 -31.45 5.25 -2.20
CA ASP A 111 -32.39 5.27 -1.07
C ASP A 111 -32.12 6.49 -0.17
N VAL A 112 -31.76 7.60 -0.81
CA VAL A 112 -31.31 8.82 -0.14
C VAL A 112 -32.52 9.68 0.17
N PRO A 113 -32.79 10.03 1.45
CA PRO A 113 -33.90 10.91 1.80
C PRO A 113 -33.83 12.25 1.05
N GLY A 114 -34.97 12.75 0.58
CA GLY A 114 -35.02 13.95 -0.27
C GLY A 114 -34.42 15.21 0.38
N ASP A 115 -34.40 15.28 1.70
CA ASP A 115 -33.84 16.40 2.48
C ASP A 115 -32.30 16.39 2.57
N VAL A 116 -31.65 15.27 2.26
CA VAL A 116 -30.17 15.15 2.26
C VAL A 116 -29.55 15.18 0.86
N VAL A 117 -30.37 15.13 -0.20
CA VAL A 117 -29.91 15.20 -1.60
C VAL A 117 -29.03 16.43 -1.88
N PRO A 118 -29.36 17.66 -1.42
CA PRO A 118 -28.51 18.82 -1.64
C PRO A 118 -27.09 18.67 -1.05
N GLN A 119 -26.96 17.99 0.08
CA GLN A 119 -25.70 17.76 0.77
C GLN A 119 -24.85 16.73 0.01
N VAL A 120 -25.47 15.66 -0.51
CA VAL A 120 -24.80 14.68 -1.39
C VAL A 120 -24.24 15.38 -2.63
N VAL A 121 -25.07 16.16 -3.32
CA VAL A 121 -24.66 16.90 -4.53
C VAL A 121 -23.54 17.90 -4.21
N SER A 122 -23.67 18.65 -3.11
CA SER A 122 -22.64 19.62 -2.69
C SER A 122 -21.32 18.95 -2.32
N THR A 123 -21.37 17.81 -1.63
CA THR A 123 -20.19 17.01 -1.27
C THR A 123 -19.50 16.50 -2.53
N PHE A 124 -20.26 15.91 -3.45
CA PHE A 124 -19.76 15.40 -4.73
C PHE A 124 -19.09 16.51 -5.55
N LEU A 125 -19.76 17.65 -5.74
CA LEU A 125 -19.20 18.76 -6.52
C LEU A 125 -17.91 19.33 -5.90
N ALA A 126 -17.82 19.39 -4.56
CA ALA A 126 -16.60 19.82 -3.90
C ALA A 126 -15.46 18.82 -4.04
N LEU A 127 -15.77 17.52 -4.04
CA LEU A 127 -14.78 16.49 -4.35
C LEU A 127 -14.32 16.60 -5.82
N CYS A 128 -15.25 16.83 -6.76
CA CYS A 128 -14.91 17.08 -8.17
C CYS A 128 -13.96 18.26 -8.30
N GLU A 129 -14.28 19.40 -7.67
CA GLU A 129 -13.44 20.59 -7.68
C GLU A 129 -12.02 20.29 -7.17
N LEU A 130 -11.89 19.54 -6.07
CA LEU A 130 -10.60 19.15 -5.49
C LEU A 130 -9.84 18.12 -6.33
N SER A 131 -10.56 17.31 -7.11
CA SER A 131 -9.99 16.37 -8.06
C SER A 131 -9.58 17.03 -9.38
N GLU A 132 -10.27 18.10 -9.79
CA GLU A 132 -10.05 18.80 -11.07
C GLU A 132 -9.01 19.93 -10.94
N HIS A 133 -8.95 20.63 -9.80
CA HIS A 133 -8.09 21.81 -9.64
C HIS A 133 -6.57 21.53 -9.61
N LEU A 134 -6.11 20.28 -9.81
CA LEU A 134 -4.71 20.02 -10.18
C LEU A 134 -4.57 19.18 -11.48
N THR A 135 -5.64 19.02 -12.26
CA THR A 135 -5.66 18.22 -13.51
C THR A 135 -5.19 18.95 -14.77
N ASP A 136 -4.71 20.18 -14.69
CA ASP A 136 -3.94 20.76 -15.80
C ASP A 136 -2.56 20.09 -15.99
N SER A 137 -2.19 19.15 -15.12
CA SER A 137 -1.16 18.17 -15.40
C SER A 137 -1.80 16.83 -15.79
N PRO A 138 -1.64 16.34 -17.03
CA PRO A 138 -2.01 14.97 -17.34
C PRO A 138 -1.23 14.07 -16.38
N VAL A 139 -1.95 13.34 -15.53
CA VAL A 139 -1.36 12.36 -14.62
C VAL A 139 -0.47 11.46 -15.45
N SER A 140 0.84 11.70 -15.32
CA SER A 140 1.83 10.98 -16.09
C SER A 140 1.62 9.49 -15.81
N PRO A 141 1.62 8.61 -16.82
CA PRO A 141 1.57 7.16 -16.60
C PRO A 141 2.60 6.70 -15.55
N VAL A 142 3.72 7.42 -15.41
CA VAL A 142 4.74 7.23 -14.38
C VAL A 142 4.19 7.41 -12.95
N ALA A 143 3.32 8.39 -12.71
CA ALA A 143 2.76 8.64 -11.38
C ALA A 143 1.80 7.50 -10.96
N ARG A 144 0.98 7.01 -11.89
CA ARG A 144 0.12 5.83 -11.66
C ARG A 144 0.95 4.58 -11.37
N GLN A 145 2.01 4.35 -12.14
CA GLN A 145 2.93 3.24 -11.95
C GLN A 145 3.61 3.32 -10.57
N ARG A 146 4.13 4.49 -10.17
CA ARG A 146 4.69 4.69 -8.83
C ARG A 146 3.70 4.38 -7.71
N ARG A 147 2.44 4.81 -7.84
CA ARG A 147 1.40 4.52 -6.84
C ARG A 147 1.12 3.01 -6.71
N ALA A 148 1.05 2.30 -7.84
CA ALA A 148 0.89 0.85 -7.84
C ALA A 148 2.08 0.15 -7.14
N VAL A 149 3.30 0.62 -7.40
CA VAL A 149 4.53 0.12 -6.75
C VAL A 149 4.50 0.35 -5.24
N VAL A 150 4.18 1.57 -4.78
CA VAL A 150 4.12 1.89 -3.34
C VAL A 150 3.07 1.05 -2.61
N SER A 151 1.87 0.94 -3.19
CA SER A 151 0.81 0.08 -2.64
C SER A 151 1.26 -1.38 -2.53
N HIS A 152 2.00 -1.85 -3.53
CA HIS A 152 2.54 -3.20 -3.54
C HIS A 152 3.63 -3.42 -2.48
N ILE A 153 4.60 -2.51 -2.37
CA ILE A 153 5.63 -2.53 -1.31
C ILE A 153 4.98 -2.58 0.07
N SER A 154 3.97 -1.73 0.30
CA SER A 154 3.25 -1.67 1.58
C SER A 154 2.62 -3.03 1.93
N ARG A 155 1.98 -3.69 0.97
CA ARG A 155 1.39 -5.03 1.15
C ARG A 155 2.45 -6.08 1.50
N LEU A 156 3.58 -6.08 0.80
CA LEU A 156 4.68 -7.02 1.07
C LEU A 156 5.27 -6.84 2.47
N LEU A 157 5.44 -5.59 2.92
CA LEU A 157 5.89 -5.29 4.28
C LEU A 157 4.88 -5.78 5.33
N GLN A 158 3.57 -5.60 5.10
CA GLN A 158 2.54 -6.14 5.98
C GLN A 158 2.57 -7.68 6.04
N THR A 159 2.74 -8.34 4.88
CA THR A 159 2.91 -9.80 4.82
C THR A 159 4.15 -10.24 5.60
N SER A 160 5.27 -9.54 5.44
CA SER A 160 6.51 -9.84 6.18
C SER A 160 6.28 -9.83 7.70
N ILE A 161 5.66 -8.77 8.22
CA ILE A 161 5.34 -8.64 9.65
C ILE A 161 4.41 -9.77 10.11
N SER A 162 3.32 -10.03 9.37
CA SER A 162 2.34 -11.07 9.71
C SER A 162 2.94 -12.48 9.73
N GLU A 163 3.80 -12.81 8.78
CA GLU A 163 4.48 -14.11 8.71
C GLU A 163 5.48 -14.28 9.86
N PHE A 164 6.18 -13.20 10.26
CA PHE A 164 7.08 -13.27 11.40
C PHE A 164 6.33 -13.47 12.73
N ASP A 165 5.20 -12.77 12.91
CA ASP A 165 4.32 -13.02 14.06
C ASP A 165 3.76 -14.44 14.06
N THR A 166 3.41 -14.97 12.89
CA THR A 166 3.00 -16.38 12.74
C THR A 166 4.11 -17.32 13.18
N ALA A 167 5.36 -17.08 12.76
CA ALA A 167 6.51 -17.87 13.19
C ALA A 167 6.67 -17.89 14.72
N ARG A 168 6.52 -16.72 15.35
CA ARG A 168 6.57 -16.56 16.81
C ARG A 168 5.45 -17.32 17.51
N VAL A 169 4.21 -17.22 17.03
CA VAL A 169 3.06 -17.96 17.58
C VAL A 169 3.25 -19.47 17.41
N CYS A 170 3.71 -19.92 16.25
CA CYS A 170 4.03 -21.33 16.02
C CYS A 170 5.05 -21.85 17.05
N LEU A 171 6.14 -21.11 17.28
CA LEU A 171 7.15 -21.49 18.28
C LEU A 171 6.58 -21.52 19.72
N GLN A 172 5.66 -20.61 20.07
CA GLN A 172 4.99 -20.62 21.38
C GLN A 172 4.13 -21.86 21.61
N HIS A 173 3.55 -22.41 20.55
CA HIS A 173 2.72 -23.62 20.56
C HIS A 173 3.47 -24.91 20.21
N ASP A 174 4.82 -24.88 20.23
CA ASP A 174 5.70 -26.01 19.88
C ASP A 174 5.49 -26.54 18.44
N LEU A 175 4.96 -25.70 17.55
CA LEU A 175 4.85 -25.94 16.10
C LEU A 175 6.15 -25.50 15.41
N ARG A 176 7.22 -26.26 15.64
CA ARG A 176 8.60 -25.90 15.27
C ARG A 176 8.84 -25.77 13.78
N ARG A 177 8.41 -26.76 12.99
CA ARG A 177 8.60 -26.74 11.52
C ARG A 177 7.79 -25.64 10.84
N PRO A 178 6.49 -25.43 11.17
CA PRO A 178 5.76 -24.26 10.69
C PRO A 178 6.43 -22.94 11.05
N ALA A 179 7.05 -22.82 12.23
CA ALA A 179 7.77 -21.60 12.61
C ALA A 179 8.95 -21.29 11.68
N VAL A 180 9.75 -22.29 11.30
CA VAL A 180 10.87 -22.14 10.34
C VAL A 180 10.34 -21.69 8.97
N VAL A 181 9.27 -22.33 8.47
CA VAL A 181 8.67 -21.99 7.17
C VAL A 181 8.12 -20.56 7.17
N ALA A 182 7.37 -20.17 8.20
CA ALA A 182 6.81 -18.83 8.33
C ALA A 182 7.90 -17.75 8.46
N ALA A 183 8.98 -18.02 9.20
CA ALA A 183 10.11 -17.10 9.32
C ALA A 183 10.78 -16.84 7.96
N TRP A 184 10.98 -17.88 7.14
CA TRP A 184 11.48 -17.71 5.78
C TRP A 184 10.50 -16.91 4.90
N SER A 185 9.19 -17.20 4.98
CA SER A 185 8.15 -16.46 4.25
C SER A 185 8.18 -14.97 4.57
N SER A 186 8.39 -14.62 5.84
CA SER A 186 8.59 -13.24 6.29
C SER A 186 9.77 -12.57 5.60
N TYR A 187 10.94 -13.24 5.58
CA TYR A 187 12.13 -12.72 4.91
C TYR A 187 11.91 -12.57 3.40
N ALA A 188 11.29 -13.56 2.76
CA ALA A 188 11.01 -13.52 1.33
C ALA A 188 10.10 -12.35 0.96
N ALA A 189 9.04 -12.09 1.74
CA ALA A 189 8.16 -10.95 1.53
C ALA A 189 8.91 -9.61 1.65
N LEU A 190 9.79 -9.47 2.66
CA LEU A 190 10.66 -8.30 2.79
C LEU A 190 11.61 -8.14 1.60
N ALA A 191 12.26 -9.23 1.16
CA ALA A 191 13.13 -9.25 0.00
C ALA A 191 12.42 -8.80 -1.28
N PHE A 192 11.20 -9.26 -1.52
CA PHE A 192 10.40 -8.76 -2.64
C PHE A 192 10.04 -7.29 -2.50
N ALA A 193 9.83 -6.77 -1.28
CA ALA A 193 9.52 -5.36 -1.07
C ALA A 193 10.71 -4.47 -1.49
N HIS A 194 11.93 -4.90 -1.17
CA HIS A 194 13.15 -4.22 -1.62
C HIS A 194 13.35 -4.33 -3.15
N LEU A 195 13.06 -5.48 -3.75
CA LEU A 195 13.11 -5.64 -5.21
C LEU A 195 12.01 -4.86 -5.95
N ALA A 196 10.94 -4.46 -5.26
CA ALA A 196 9.87 -3.65 -5.84
C ALA A 196 10.20 -2.15 -5.88
N ASP A 197 11.18 -1.68 -5.12
CA ASP A 197 11.56 -0.25 -5.03
C ASP A 197 12.01 0.33 -6.38
N ASP A 198 12.70 -0.48 -7.20
CA ASP A 198 13.08 -0.13 -8.57
C ASP A 198 12.02 -0.54 -9.61
N ASP A 199 10.80 -0.81 -9.17
CA ASP A 199 9.70 -1.33 -9.98
C ASP A 199 10.10 -2.64 -10.69
N PHE A 200 10.85 -3.48 -9.97
CA PHE A 200 11.39 -4.74 -10.43
C PHE A 200 12.20 -4.61 -11.73
N ALA A 201 12.94 -3.52 -11.90
CA ALA A 201 13.71 -3.24 -13.12
C ALA A 201 14.61 -4.42 -13.48
N ILE A 202 15.23 -5.03 -12.47
CA ILE A 202 16.07 -6.22 -12.61
C ILE A 202 15.27 -7.43 -13.11
N LEU A 203 14.05 -7.65 -12.63
CA LEU A 203 13.22 -8.78 -13.09
C LEU A 203 12.76 -8.60 -14.53
N ARG A 204 12.53 -7.35 -14.96
CA ARG A 204 12.15 -7.03 -16.33
C ARG A 204 13.26 -7.28 -17.35
N THR A 205 14.53 -7.31 -16.93
CA THR A 205 15.63 -7.74 -17.82
C THR A 205 15.47 -9.20 -18.28
N SER A 206 14.73 -10.01 -17.52
CA SER A 206 14.35 -11.36 -17.91
C SER A 206 13.03 -11.35 -18.68
N ALA A 207 13.09 -11.64 -19.99
CA ALA A 207 11.91 -11.73 -20.86
C ALA A 207 10.81 -12.69 -20.35
N ARG A 208 11.17 -13.65 -19.49
CA ARG A 208 10.20 -14.61 -18.90
C ARG A 208 9.35 -14.01 -17.78
N ARG A 209 9.79 -12.91 -17.16
CA ARG A 209 9.21 -12.36 -15.93
C ARG A 209 8.62 -10.96 -16.08
N ALA A 210 8.88 -10.30 -17.20
CA ALA A 210 8.42 -8.92 -17.45
C ALA A 210 6.89 -8.74 -17.38
N THR A 211 6.11 -9.82 -17.52
CA THR A 211 4.64 -9.79 -17.47
C THR A 211 4.05 -10.26 -16.15
N LEU A 212 4.87 -10.71 -15.20
CA LEU A 212 4.36 -11.20 -13.92
C LEU A 212 4.07 -10.00 -13.02
N ASP A 213 2.88 -10.00 -12.43
CA ASP A 213 2.66 -9.15 -11.27
C ASP A 213 3.44 -9.70 -10.06
N ALA A 214 3.50 -8.92 -9.00
CA ALA A 214 4.38 -9.27 -7.90
C ALA A 214 3.82 -10.37 -6.99
N ASP A 215 2.50 -10.59 -6.97
CA ASP A 215 1.91 -11.76 -6.32
C ASP A 215 2.27 -13.05 -7.10
N ASP A 216 2.28 -12.99 -8.44
CA ASP A 216 2.76 -14.05 -9.31
C ASP A 216 4.26 -14.30 -9.15
N LEU A 217 5.06 -13.25 -8.98
CA LEU A 217 6.49 -13.37 -8.70
C LEU A 217 6.73 -14.14 -7.40
N MET A 218 6.06 -13.79 -6.31
CA MET A 218 6.19 -14.52 -5.04
C MET A 218 5.84 -16.01 -5.17
N ARG A 219 4.85 -16.35 -6.00
CA ARG A 219 4.42 -17.75 -6.19
C ARG A 219 5.34 -18.55 -7.10
N ARG A 220 5.95 -17.91 -8.10
CA ARG A 220 6.70 -18.58 -9.17
C ARG A 220 8.20 -18.55 -8.95
N VAL A 221 8.72 -17.55 -8.26
CA VAL A 221 10.14 -17.40 -7.96
C VAL A 221 10.50 -18.34 -6.82
N SER A 222 11.40 -19.28 -7.09
CA SER A 222 11.92 -20.18 -6.06
C SER A 222 12.79 -19.43 -5.06
N GLY A 223 13.00 -19.99 -3.85
CA GLY A 223 13.88 -19.37 -2.86
C GLY A 223 15.32 -19.16 -3.37
N ALA A 224 15.86 -20.12 -4.13
CA ALA A 224 17.19 -20.01 -4.71
C ALA A 224 17.26 -18.89 -5.76
N GLU A 225 16.22 -18.78 -6.58
CA GLU A 225 16.09 -17.70 -7.57
C GLU A 225 15.95 -16.33 -6.90
N LEU A 226 15.22 -16.22 -5.79
CA LEU A 226 15.14 -14.99 -5.00
C LEU A 226 16.52 -14.55 -4.51
N ILE A 227 17.34 -15.48 -4.00
CA ILE A 227 18.71 -15.18 -3.54
C ILE A 227 19.57 -14.65 -4.70
N GLU A 228 19.49 -15.27 -5.88
CA GLU A 228 20.20 -14.78 -7.07
C GLU A 228 19.74 -13.38 -7.48
N LEU A 229 18.43 -13.11 -7.39
CA LEU A 229 17.87 -11.80 -7.72
C LEU A 229 18.38 -10.72 -6.77
N LEU A 230 18.45 -11.01 -5.47
CA LEU A 230 19.01 -10.09 -4.48
C LEU A 230 20.50 -9.81 -4.73
N LEU A 231 21.26 -10.84 -5.13
CA LEU A 231 22.68 -10.68 -5.46
C LEU A 231 22.89 -9.83 -6.73
N VAL A 232 22.11 -10.08 -7.78
CA VAL A 232 22.14 -9.29 -9.02
C VAL A 232 21.70 -7.85 -8.77
N ALA A 233 20.79 -7.63 -7.82
CA ALA A 233 20.39 -6.31 -7.37
C ALA A 233 21.39 -5.61 -6.45
N GLU A 234 22.52 -6.26 -6.15
CA GLU A 234 23.52 -5.79 -5.20
C GLU A 234 22.93 -5.48 -3.81
N LEU A 235 21.76 -6.04 -3.48
CA LEU A 235 21.10 -5.89 -2.18
C LEU A 235 21.75 -6.75 -1.11
N ILE A 236 22.49 -7.79 -1.52
CA ILE A 236 23.25 -8.69 -0.66
C ILE A 236 24.63 -8.97 -1.26
N GLY A 237 25.60 -9.27 -0.42
CA GLY A 237 26.94 -9.70 -0.84
C GLY A 237 27.09 -11.22 -0.98
N PRO A 238 28.23 -11.70 -1.50
CA PRO A 238 28.52 -13.15 -1.60
C PRO A 238 28.54 -13.89 -0.26
N ALA A 239 28.89 -13.20 0.83
CA ALA A 239 28.86 -13.79 2.17
C ALA A 239 27.42 -14.06 2.63
N ASP A 240 26.51 -13.11 2.39
CA ASP A 240 25.10 -13.20 2.76
C ASP A 240 24.39 -14.29 1.96
N ARG A 241 24.74 -14.43 0.67
CA ARG A 241 24.26 -15.52 -0.18
C ARG A 241 24.45 -16.88 0.48
N ALA A 242 25.64 -17.19 1.00
CA ALA A 242 25.91 -18.49 1.62
C ALA A 242 25.04 -18.70 2.88
N VAL A 243 24.81 -17.64 3.66
CA VAL A 243 23.92 -17.69 4.83
C VAL A 243 22.48 -17.96 4.42
N LEU A 244 22.00 -17.28 3.37
CA LEU A 244 20.63 -17.44 2.86
C LEU A 244 20.40 -18.79 2.21
N GLU A 245 21.37 -19.34 1.48
CA GLU A 245 21.32 -20.69 0.92
C GLU A 245 21.20 -21.73 2.04
N CYS A 246 21.93 -21.55 3.14
CA CYS A 246 21.81 -22.39 4.33
C CYS A 246 20.41 -22.28 4.98
N LEU A 247 19.91 -21.05 5.17
CA LEU A 247 18.57 -20.83 5.73
C LEU A 247 17.46 -21.41 4.85
N LEU A 248 17.61 -21.33 3.53
CA LEU A 248 16.67 -21.92 2.58
C LEU A 248 16.68 -23.45 2.66
N HIS A 249 17.85 -24.06 2.78
CA HIS A 249 17.98 -25.51 2.93
C HIS A 249 17.27 -26.02 4.19
N GLU A 250 17.51 -25.37 5.34
CA GLU A 250 16.84 -25.68 6.61
C GLU A 250 15.31 -25.52 6.52
N ARG A 251 14.84 -24.50 5.79
CA ARG A 251 13.40 -24.32 5.51
C ARG A 251 12.85 -25.46 4.66
N ASP A 252 13.56 -25.85 3.60
CA ASP A 252 13.11 -26.90 2.69
C ASP A 252 13.03 -28.26 3.38
N ASP A 253 13.95 -28.54 4.30
CA ASP A 253 13.91 -29.72 5.16
C ASP A 253 12.69 -29.70 6.10
N CYS A 254 12.35 -28.53 6.65
CA CYS A 254 11.16 -28.36 7.49
C CYS A 254 9.85 -28.46 6.69
N ALA A 255 9.83 -28.04 5.42
CA ALA A 255 8.65 -28.06 4.55
C ALA A 255 8.31 -29.46 4.01
N ARG A 256 9.31 -30.34 3.85
CA ARG A 256 9.11 -31.71 3.36
C ARG A 256 8.74 -32.66 4.49
N PRO A 257 7.80 -33.60 4.33
CA PRO A 257 7.51 -34.61 5.36
C PRO A 257 8.76 -35.46 5.62
N SER A 258 9.50 -35.12 6.68
CA SER A 258 10.78 -35.72 7.07
C SER A 258 10.70 -36.12 8.55
N PRO A 259 11.28 -37.24 8.97
CA PRO A 259 11.25 -37.66 10.37
C PRO A 259 12.11 -36.77 11.29
N ALA A 260 13.04 -35.98 10.75
CA ALA A 260 13.81 -35.04 11.53
C ALA A 260 12.94 -33.82 11.89
N ASP A 261 12.80 -33.54 13.17
CA ASP A 261 12.11 -32.37 13.72
C ASP A 261 13.17 -31.52 14.44
N PRO A 262 13.33 -30.24 14.09
CA PRO A 262 14.27 -29.38 14.81
C PRO A 262 13.83 -29.27 16.28
N ASP A 263 14.79 -29.18 17.19
CA ASP A 263 14.48 -28.83 18.57
C ASP A 263 14.17 -27.33 18.69
N ARG A 264 13.70 -26.93 19.88
CA ARG A 264 13.30 -25.54 20.13
C ARG A 264 14.48 -24.55 20.05
N GLU A 265 15.68 -24.98 20.40
CA GLU A 265 16.89 -24.13 20.37
C GLU A 265 17.33 -23.89 18.92
N GLN A 266 17.30 -24.93 18.09
CA GLN A 266 17.56 -24.83 16.65
C GLN A 266 16.58 -23.87 15.96
N VAL A 267 15.28 -23.95 16.28
CA VAL A 267 14.31 -22.99 15.72
C VAL A 267 14.56 -21.56 16.18
N ALA A 268 14.94 -21.36 17.45
CA ALA A 268 15.26 -20.02 17.96
C ALA A 268 16.51 -19.43 17.28
N ASP A 269 17.54 -20.24 17.04
CA ASP A 269 18.73 -19.83 16.27
C ASP A 269 18.36 -19.47 14.83
N TYR A 270 17.53 -20.29 14.16
CA TYR A 270 17.02 -20.01 12.82
C TYR A 270 16.30 -18.66 12.74
N LEU A 271 15.35 -18.40 13.64
CA LEU A 271 14.62 -17.12 13.70
C LEU A 271 15.57 -15.94 13.91
N SER A 272 16.58 -16.11 14.76
CA SER A 272 17.58 -15.07 15.03
C SER A 272 18.43 -14.75 13.79
N ARG A 273 18.85 -15.77 13.04
CA ARG A 273 19.58 -15.60 11.77
C ARG A 273 18.72 -14.95 10.70
N VAL A 274 17.45 -15.32 10.59
CA VAL A 274 16.49 -14.67 9.67
C VAL A 274 16.32 -13.19 10.00
N LEU A 275 16.18 -12.84 11.28
CA LEU A 275 16.09 -11.45 11.72
C LEU A 275 17.37 -10.67 11.41
N ALA A 276 18.55 -11.26 11.62
CA ALA A 276 19.82 -10.62 11.29
C ALA A 276 19.94 -10.30 9.79
N GLN A 277 19.51 -11.23 8.92
CA GLN A 277 19.48 -11.01 7.47
C GLN A 277 18.42 -9.98 7.05
N SER A 278 17.28 -9.94 7.75
CA SER A 278 16.24 -8.92 7.51
C SER A 278 16.74 -7.52 7.87
N ASP A 279 17.38 -7.37 9.03
CA ASP A 279 18.00 -6.12 9.49
C ASP A 279 19.10 -5.66 8.52
N GLN A 280 19.97 -6.58 8.08
CA GLN A 280 20.99 -6.27 7.06
C GLN A 280 20.38 -5.75 5.75
N LEU A 281 19.32 -6.39 5.26
CA LEU A 281 18.63 -5.97 4.04
C LEU A 281 17.99 -4.58 4.20
N THR A 282 17.39 -4.28 5.36
CA THR A 282 16.80 -2.96 5.63
C THR A 282 17.84 -1.84 5.80
N ARG A 283 19.07 -2.17 6.21
CA ARG A 283 20.18 -1.21 6.29
C ARG A 283 20.77 -0.87 4.93
N HIS A 284 20.58 -1.74 3.93
CA HIS A 284 20.92 -1.37 2.57
C HIS A 284 20.00 -0.21 2.19
N PRO A 285 20.53 1.00 1.94
CA PRO A 285 19.67 2.12 1.59
C PRO A 285 18.87 1.70 0.36
N LEU A 286 17.54 1.74 0.47
CA LEU A 286 16.65 1.73 -0.68
C LEU A 286 17.22 2.78 -1.63
N GLY A 287 17.58 2.35 -2.84
CA GLY A 287 18.47 3.04 -3.75
C GLY A 287 17.87 4.32 -4.32
N HIS A 288 17.53 5.30 -3.47
CA HIS A 288 17.42 6.70 -3.83
C HIS A 288 18.80 7.34 -4.05
N THR A 289 19.81 6.55 -4.42
CA THR A 289 20.87 7.05 -5.30
C THR A 289 20.19 7.40 -6.60
N SER A 290 19.54 8.58 -6.60
CA SER A 290 19.18 9.35 -7.77
C SER A 290 20.39 9.26 -8.66
N SER A 291 20.30 8.42 -9.69
CA SER A 291 21.32 8.28 -10.72
C SER A 291 21.51 9.69 -11.23
N ALA A 292 22.50 10.39 -10.68
CA ALA A 292 22.90 11.70 -11.12
C ALA A 292 23.39 11.44 -12.53
N VAL A 293 22.49 11.65 -13.50
CA VAL A 293 22.81 11.62 -14.92
C VAL A 293 24.05 12.49 -15.01
N PRO A 294 25.23 11.93 -15.38
CA PRO A 294 26.41 12.73 -15.51
C PRO A 294 26.03 13.82 -16.51
N ALA A 295 26.08 15.08 -16.06
CA ALA A 295 25.84 16.22 -16.92
C ALA A 295 26.84 16.10 -18.08
N GLY A 296 26.36 15.60 -19.21
CA GLY A 296 27.15 15.45 -20.40
C GLY A 296 27.61 16.83 -20.78
N ASP A 297 28.93 17.04 -20.71
CA ASP A 297 29.60 18.21 -21.23
C ASP A 297 29.31 18.27 -22.74
N VAL A 298 28.26 19.00 -23.12
CA VAL A 298 27.98 19.35 -24.51
C VAL A 298 28.97 20.45 -24.87
N SER A 299 30.22 20.04 -25.09
CA SER A 299 31.26 20.92 -25.63
C SER A 299 31.02 21.08 -27.13
N ALA A 300 30.93 22.33 -27.54
CA ALA A 300 30.52 22.84 -28.85
C ALA A 300 31.29 22.29 -30.06
N VAL A 301 30.57 22.17 -31.18
CA VAL A 301 31.08 22.34 -32.55
C VAL A 301 30.15 23.32 -33.27
#